data_AF-A0A931QYY8-F1
#
_entry.id   AF-A0A931QYY8-F1
#
_cell.length_a   1.000
_cell.length_b   1.000
_cell.length_c   1.000
_cell.angle_alpha   90.00
_cell.angle_beta   90.00
_cell.angle_gamma   90.00
#
_symmetry.space_group_name_H-M   'P 1'
#
loop_
_entity.id
_entity.type
_entity.pdbx_description
1 polymer ?
#
loop_
_entity_poly.entity_id
_entity_poly.type
_entity_poly.pdbx_seq_one_letter_code
_entity_poly.pdbx_strand_id
1 'polypeptide(L)'
;MALKHVNAVIVGSGAGGGIVAKELAEAGLSVVLLERGKWYTPFDARKDELRNQRTAVLGNAFGPEDEGNPRVFVDPQGQERVVWPSEGGYS
;
A
#
# COMPACT_ATOMS: atom_id res chain seq x y z
N MET A 1 18.64 -19.33 10.43
CA MET A 1 19.42 -18.42 9.56
C MET A 1 18.97 -17.00 9.82
N ALA A 2 19.88 -16.03 9.88
CA ALA A 2 19.50 -14.62 9.98
C ALA A 2 19.21 -14.05 8.58
N LEU A 3 18.29 -13.07 8.50
CA LEU A 3 18.05 -12.33 7.26
C LEU A 3 19.31 -11.55 6.86
N LYS A 4 19.50 -11.36 5.54
CA LYS A 4 20.60 -10.54 5.02
C LYS A 4 20.44 -9.10 5.48
N HIS A 5 21.53 -8.48 5.94
CA HIS A 5 21.53 -7.05 6.26
C HIS A 5 21.24 -6.20 5.03
N VAL A 6 20.46 -5.13 5.22
CA VAL A 6 20.13 -4.13 4.19
C VAL A 6 20.30 -2.73 4.75
N ASN A 7 20.60 -1.77 3.88
CA ASN A 7 20.85 -0.38 4.29
C ASN A 7 19.54 0.43 4.45
N ALA A 8 18.50 0.10 3.70
CA ALA A 8 17.20 0.78 3.79
C ALA A 8 16.02 -0.19 3.59
N VAL A 9 14.93 0.08 4.32
CA VAL A 9 13.63 -0.57 4.15
C VAL A 9 12.60 0.50 3.82
N ILE A 10 11.91 0.34 2.71
CA ILE A 10 10.85 1.23 2.25
C ILE A 10 9.53 0.46 2.36
N VAL A 11 8.57 1.06 3.05
CA VAL A 11 7.23 0.49 3.25
C VAL A 11 6.24 1.30 2.42
N GLY A 12 5.67 0.65 1.40
CA GLY A 12 4.78 1.22 0.40
C GLY A 12 5.50 1.55 -0.91
N SER A 13 5.00 1.03 -2.04
CA SER A 13 5.47 1.33 -3.39
C SER A 13 4.55 2.31 -4.12
N GLY A 14 3.94 3.24 -3.37
CA GLY A 14 3.16 4.33 -3.93
C GLY A 14 4.02 5.35 -4.69
N ALA A 15 3.45 6.52 -4.98
CA ALA A 15 4.06 7.55 -5.84
C ALA A 15 5.52 7.91 -5.50
N GLY A 16 5.88 7.92 -4.21
CA GLY A 16 7.26 8.20 -3.77
C GLY A 16 8.12 6.95 -3.51
N GLY A 17 7.53 5.83 -3.10
CA GLY A 17 8.27 4.66 -2.60
C GLY A 17 9.19 4.05 -3.65
N GLY A 18 8.68 3.87 -4.87
CA GLY A 18 9.49 3.39 -6.00
C GLY A 18 10.60 4.36 -6.41
N ILE A 19 10.35 5.68 -6.33
CA ILE A 19 11.35 6.71 -6.65
C ILE A 19 12.50 6.63 -5.63
N VAL A 20 12.19 6.62 -4.34
CA VAL A 20 13.20 6.51 -3.28
C VAL A 20 13.97 5.21 -3.40
N ALA A 21 13.30 4.09 -3.70
CA ALA A 21 13.96 2.81 -3.90
C ALA A 21 14.99 2.86 -5.03
N LYS A 22 14.64 3.46 -6.17
CA LYS A 22 15.53 3.66 -7.31
C LYS A 22 16.73 4.52 -6.94
N GLU A 23 16.51 5.70 -6.36
CA GLU A 23 17.61 6.62 -6.00
C GLU A 23 18.60 5.99 -5.02
N LEU A 24 18.12 5.29 -3.98
CA LEU A 24 18.98 4.62 -3.00
C LEU A 24 19.73 3.44 -3.61
N ALA A 25 19.07 2.64 -4.45
CA ALA A 25 19.70 1.51 -5.12
C ALA A 25 20.78 1.97 -6.12
N GLU A 26 20.54 3.02 -6.90
CA GLU A 26 21.54 3.61 -7.81
C GLU A 26 22.73 4.21 -7.08
N ALA A 27 22.54 4.70 -5.84
CA ALA A 27 23.62 5.11 -4.96
C ALA A 27 24.44 3.93 -4.38
N GLY A 28 24.12 2.68 -4.72
CA GLY A 28 24.84 1.48 -4.30
C GLY A 28 24.37 0.87 -2.98
N LEU A 29 23.22 1.31 -2.44
CA LEU A 29 22.66 0.78 -1.21
C LEU A 29 21.87 -0.51 -1.48
N SER A 30 21.91 -1.43 -0.51
CA SER A 30 21.00 -2.57 -0.45
C SER A 30 19.66 -2.13 0.12
N VAL A 31 18.59 -2.29 -0.67
CA VAL A 31 17.25 -1.77 -0.37
C VAL A 31 16.23 -2.90 -0.42
N VAL A 32 15.31 -2.90 0.55
CA VAL A 32 14.09 -3.73 0.52
C VAL A 32 12.89 -2.81 0.39
N LEU A 33 12.03 -3.07 -0.59
CA LEU A 33 10.76 -2.39 -0.78
C LEU A 33 9.64 -3.39 -0.51
N LEU A 34 8.71 -3.03 0.39
CA LEU A 34 7.56 -3.84 0.74
C LEU A 34 6.30 -3.11 0.30
N GLU A 35 5.44 -3.77 -0.47
CA GLU A 35 4.10 -3.31 -0.79
C GLU A 35 3.12 -4.42 -0.46
N ARG A 36 1.99 -4.03 0.15
CA ARG A 36 0.94 -4.96 0.58
C ARG A 36 -0.10 -5.18 -0.52
N GLY A 37 -0.26 -4.20 -1.42
CA GLY A 37 -1.09 -4.31 -2.61
C GLY A 37 -0.48 -5.20 -3.69
N LYS A 38 -1.23 -5.35 -4.78
CA LYS A 38 -0.84 -6.16 -5.94
C LYS A 38 0.32 -5.52 -6.72
N TRP A 39 1.04 -6.34 -7.47
CA TRP A 39 2.00 -5.84 -8.46
C TRP A 39 1.25 -5.28 -9.68
N TYR A 40 1.15 -3.95 -9.75
CA TYR A 40 0.50 -3.27 -10.87
C TYR A 40 1.49 -3.01 -12.00
N THR A 41 1.05 -3.25 -13.23
CA THR A 41 1.75 -2.90 -14.46
C THR A 41 1.06 -1.73 -15.15
N PRO A 42 1.72 -1.09 -16.14
CA PRO A 42 1.05 -0.08 -16.97
C PRO A 42 -0.23 -0.57 -17.66
N PHE A 43 -0.40 -1.88 -17.86
CA PHE A 43 -1.59 -2.46 -18.49
C PHE A 43 -2.78 -2.58 -17.53
N ASP A 44 -2.54 -2.54 -16.22
CA ASP A 44 -3.60 -2.54 -15.20
C ASP A 44 -4.22 -1.15 -15.01
N ALA A 45 -3.55 -0.10 -15.50
CA ALA A 45 -4.04 1.27 -15.49
C ALA A 45 -5.15 1.44 -16.55
N ARG A 46 -6.41 1.21 -16.14
CA ARG A 46 -7.59 1.31 -17.03
C ARG A 46 -7.96 2.73 -17.46
N LYS A 47 -7.19 3.75 -17.07
CA LYS A 47 -7.48 5.19 -17.30
C LYS A 47 -8.91 5.58 -16.91
N ASP A 48 -9.44 4.95 -15.86
CA ASP A 48 -10.74 5.27 -15.30
C ASP A 48 -10.53 6.34 -14.21
N GLU A 49 -10.75 7.61 -14.57
CA GLU A 49 -10.54 8.74 -13.66
C GLU A 49 -11.57 8.79 -12.51
N LEU A 50 -12.68 8.07 -12.62
CA LEU A 50 -13.69 8.01 -11.55
C LEU A 50 -13.24 7.12 -10.40
N ARG A 51 -12.39 6.11 -10.67
CA ARG A 51 -11.79 5.27 -9.62
C ARG A 51 -10.51 5.91 -9.10
N ASN A 52 -10.55 6.39 -7.86
CA ASN A 52 -9.37 6.94 -7.20
C ASN A 52 -9.41 6.69 -5.68
N GLN A 53 -8.25 6.85 -5.02
CA GLN A 53 -8.07 6.58 -3.59
C GLN A 53 -8.87 7.51 -2.65
N ARG A 54 -9.50 8.57 -3.16
CA ARG A 54 -10.35 9.47 -2.36
C ARG A 54 -11.82 9.05 -2.36
N THR A 55 -12.25 8.17 -3.26
CA THR A 55 -13.64 7.71 -3.37
C THR A 55 -13.71 6.19 -3.55
N ALA A 56 -14.21 5.51 -2.53
CA ALA A 56 -14.36 4.05 -2.54
C ALA A 56 -15.68 3.58 -3.17
N VAL A 57 -16.60 4.48 -3.56
CA VAL A 57 -17.94 4.12 -4.08
C VAL A 57 -17.86 3.25 -5.34
N LEU A 58 -16.81 3.46 -6.16
CA LEU A 58 -16.55 2.69 -7.37
C LEU A 58 -15.46 1.62 -7.19
N GLY A 59 -15.10 1.33 -5.94
CA GLY A 59 -14.01 0.47 -5.52
C GLY A 59 -12.67 1.18 -5.39
N ASN A 60 -11.76 0.59 -4.60
CA ASN A 60 -10.42 1.10 -4.41
C ASN A 60 -9.47 0.61 -5.52
N ALA A 61 -8.73 1.53 -6.12
CA ALA A 61 -7.88 1.24 -7.27
C ALA A 61 -6.58 0.48 -6.90
N PHE A 62 -6.06 0.75 -5.71
CA PHE A 62 -4.81 0.23 -5.17
C PHE A 62 -4.98 -0.16 -3.70
N GLY A 63 -4.13 -1.06 -3.22
CA GLY A 63 -4.20 -1.60 -1.87
C GLY A 63 -4.34 -3.12 -1.89
N PRO A 64 -4.36 -3.76 -0.71
CA PRO A 64 -4.58 -5.19 -0.60
C PRO A 64 -6.03 -5.59 -0.91
N GLU A 65 -6.24 -6.89 -1.09
CA GLU A 65 -7.57 -7.50 -1.02
C GLU A 65 -8.10 -7.57 0.41
N ASP A 66 -9.43 -7.69 0.55
CA ASP A 66 -10.09 -7.66 1.86
C ASP A 66 -9.68 -8.83 2.77
N GLU A 67 -9.52 -10.01 2.18
CA GLU A 67 -9.12 -11.21 2.92
C GLU A 67 -7.73 -11.02 3.52
N GLY A 68 -7.60 -11.28 4.82
CA GLY A 68 -6.34 -11.19 5.55
C GLY A 68 -5.83 -9.77 5.83
N ASN A 69 -6.54 -8.72 5.40
CA ASN A 69 -6.10 -7.34 5.57
C ASN A 69 -7.08 -6.40 6.32
N PRO A 70 -7.88 -6.85 7.33
CA PRO A 70 -8.75 -5.95 8.07
C PRO A 70 -7.93 -4.92 8.87
N ARG A 71 -8.51 -3.75 9.09
CA ARG A 71 -8.09 -2.81 10.15
C ARG A 71 -9.15 -2.78 11.24
N VAL A 72 -8.72 -2.57 12.48
CA VAL A 72 -9.62 -2.31 13.61
C VAL A 72 -9.42 -0.87 14.04
N PHE A 73 -10.49 -0.09 14.02
CA PHE A 73 -10.54 1.24 14.59
C PHE A 73 -11.28 1.18 15.92
N VAL A 74 -10.74 1.85 16.93
CA VAL A 74 -11.36 2.01 18.24
C VAL A 74 -11.73 3.47 18.40
N ASP A 75 -13.01 3.75 18.61
CA ASP A 75 -13.48 5.12 18.82
C ASP A 75 -13.16 5.63 20.24
N PRO A 76 -13.35 6.93 20.54
CA PRO A 76 -13.10 7.48 21.87
C PRO A 76 -13.96 6.88 22.99
N GLN A 77 -15.06 6.20 22.66
CA GLN A 77 -15.94 5.50 23.60
C GLN A 77 -15.50 4.05 23.83
N GLY A 78 -14.48 3.58 23.12
CA GLY A 78 -13.95 2.22 23.20
C GLY A 78 -14.67 1.22 22.30
N GLN A 79 -15.53 1.67 21.38
CA GLN A 79 -16.20 0.77 20.44
C GLN A 79 -15.26 0.41 19.29
N GLU A 80 -15.14 -0.89 19.02
CA GLU A 80 -14.38 -1.42 17.90
C GLU A 80 -15.20 -1.45 16.61
N ARG A 81 -14.58 -1.05 15.51
CA ARG A 81 -15.09 -1.23 14.15
C ARG A 81 -14.02 -1.86 13.27
N VAL A 82 -14.36 -2.97 12.64
CA VAL A 82 -13.56 -3.53 11.54
C VAL A 82 -13.82 -2.71 10.27
N VAL A 83 -12.74 -2.38 9.57
CA VAL A 83 -12.79 -1.69 8.28
C VAL A 83 -11.94 -2.47 7.27
N TRP A 84 -12.55 -2.75 6.13
CA TRP A 84 -11.96 -3.53 5.05
C TRP A 84 -11.21 -2.64 4.05
N PRO A 85 -10.15 -3.16 3.39
CA PRO A 85 -9.44 -2.51 2.30
C PRO A 85 -10.31 -1.90 1.21
N SER A 86 -11.49 -2.46 0.92
CA SER A 86 -12.45 -1.96 -0.06
C SER A 86 -13.32 -0.79 0.43
N GLU A 87 -13.30 -0.47 1.73
CA GLU A 87 -14.08 0.60 2.33
C GLU A 87 -13.32 1.93 2.36
N GLY A 88 -14.05 3.05 2.28
CA GLY A 88 -13.46 4.39 2.31
C GLY A 88 -12.80 4.78 3.65
N GLY A 89 -13.11 4.06 4.73
CA GLY A 89 -12.49 4.28 6.04
C GLY A 89 -11.15 3.56 6.24
N TYR A 90 -10.63 2.88 5.21
CA TYR A 90 -9.45 2.05 5.35
C TYR A 90 -8.13 2.83 5.43
N SER A 91 -8.12 4.08 4.97
CA SER A 91 -6.94 4.92 4.87
C SER A 91 -6.47 5.40 6.24
#